data_AF-A0A2M7IUZ5-F1
#
_entry.id   AF-A0A2M7IUZ5-F1
#
_cell.length_a   1.000
_cell.length_b   1.000
_cell.length_c   1.000
_cell.angle_alpha   90.00
_cell.angle_beta   90.00
_cell.angle_gamma   90.00
#
_symmetry.space_group_name_H-M   'P 1'
#
loop_
_entity.id
_entity.type
_entity.pdbx_description
1 polymer ?
#
loop_
_entity_poly.entity_id
_entity_poly.type
_entity_poly.pdbx_seq_one_letter_code
_entity_poly.pdbx_strand_id
1 'polypeptide(L)' 'RTPQQITSQLRQLVDKRVNILFEEVKQIDVESKIISTGKSKINFDYLVIALGAELDKTHLDKQQYGVHNFFTFDGAAK' A
#
# COMPACT_ATOMS: atom_id res chain seq x y z
N ARG A 1 0.24 18.75 11.28
CA ARG A 1 -0.98 18.57 10.45
C ARG A 1 -1.84 17.52 11.12
N THR A 2 -3.17 17.64 11.11
CA THR A 2 -4.05 16.57 11.59
C THR A 2 -4.26 15.53 10.49
N PRO A 3 -4.56 14.25 10.81
CA PRO A 3 -4.85 13.23 9.80
C PRO A 3 -5.93 13.65 8.79
N GLN A 4 -6.95 14.37 9.26
CA GLN A 4 -8.06 14.85 8.45
C GLN A 4 -7.65 15.89 7.40
N GLN A 5 -6.54 16.60 7.61
CA GLN A 5 -6.02 17.60 6.66
C GLN A 5 -5.24 16.97 5.50
N ILE A 6 -4.86 15.69 5.59
CA ILE A 6 -4.02 15.00 4.61
C ILE A 6 -4.64 13.72 4.05
N THR A 7 -5.89 13.43 4.42
CA THR A 7 -6.65 12.28 3.93
C THR A 7 -7.65 12.72 2.87
N SER A 8 -7.82 11.93 1.82
CA SER A 8 -8.88 12.11 0.82
C SER A 8 -9.53 10.76 0.50
N GLN A 9 -10.80 10.78 0.08
CA GLN A 9 -11.47 9.56 -0.36
C GLN A 9 -10.90 9.11 -1.70
N LEU A 10 -10.42 7.88 -1.79
CA LEU A 10 -9.77 7.36 -3.00
C LEU A 10 -10.63 7.53 -4.27
N ARG A 11 -11.95 7.34 -4.18
CA ARG A 11 -12.87 7.51 -5.31
C ARG A 11 -12.85 8.92 -5.91
N GLN A 12 -12.53 9.95 -5.12
CA GLN A 12 -12.43 11.34 -5.60
C GLN A 12 -11.14 11.59 -6.39
N LEU A 13 -10.12 10.75 -6.21
CA LEU A 13 -8.81 10.89 -6.84
C LEU A 13 -8.69 10.09 -8.14
N VAL A 14 -9.60 9.15 -8.37
CA VAL A 14 -9.53 8.19 -9.49
C VAL A 14 -10.60 8.53 -10.53
N ASP A 15 -10.29 8.38 -11.82
CA ASP A 15 -11.26 8.54 -12.91
C ASP A 15 -12.43 7.57 -12.76
N LYS A 16 -13.68 8.05 -12.89
CA LYS A 16 -14.92 7.29 -12.66
C LYS A 16 -15.03 5.98 -13.42
N ARG A 17 -14.33 5.82 -14.55
CA ARG A 17 -14.33 4.61 -15.38
C ARG A 17 -13.43 3.50 -14.84
N VAL A 18 -12.56 3.82 -13.89
CA VAL A 18 -11.66 2.85 -13.26
C VAL A 18 -12.39 2.17 -12.11
N ASN A 19 -12.41 0.84 -12.16
CA ASN A 19 -12.91 -0.01 -11.09
C ASN A 19 -11.89 -0.06 -9.95
N ILE A 20 -12.36 0.15 -8.72
CA ILE A 20 -11.52 0.10 -7.52
C ILE A 20 -11.90 -1.16 -6.75
N LEU A 21 -10.94 -2.07 -6.59
CA LEU A 21 -11.10 -3.27 -5.76
C LEU A 21 -10.37 -3.04 -4.43
N PHE A 22 -11.12 -3.03 -3.33
CA PHE A 22 -10.57 -2.92 -1.97
C PHE A 22 -10.13 -4.30 -1.48
N GLU A 23 -9.01 -4.76 -2.02
CA GLU A 23 -8.44 -6.09 -1.83
C GLU A 23 -6.92 -6.02 -1.76
N GLU A 24 -6.34 -6.84 -0.90
CA GLU A 24 -4.88 -6.97 -0.80
C GLU A 24 -4.39 -8.02 -1.79
N VAL A 25 -3.40 -7.65 -2.61
CA VAL A 25 -2.73 -8.57 -3.52
C VAL A 25 -1.85 -9.53 -2.72
N LYS A 26 -1.99 -10.83 -2.98
CA LYS A 26 -1.22 -11.89 -2.29
C LYS A 26 -0.20 -12.57 -3.20
N GLN A 27 -0.50 -12.68 -4.49
CA GLN A 27 0.42 -13.26 -5.47
C GLN A 27 0.21 -12.64 -6.85
N ILE A 28 1.30 -12.47 -7.58
CA ILE A 28 1.31 -12.08 -8.99
C ILE A 28 1.94 -13.24 -9.76
N ASP A 29 1.17 -13.86 -10.63
CA ASP A 29 1.64 -14.86 -11.58
C ASP A 29 1.70 -14.23 -12.97
N VAL A 30 2.92 -13.95 -13.43
CA VAL A 30 3.16 -13.25 -14.71
C VAL A 30 3.02 -14.21 -15.90
N GLU A 31 3.27 -15.51 -15.70
CA GLU A 31 3.18 -16.51 -16.76
C GLU A 31 1.72 -16.78 -17.12
N SER A 32 0.87 -17.01 -16.13
CA SER A 32 -0.57 -17.17 -16.34
C SER A 32 -1.33 -15.84 -16.47
N LYS A 33 -0.65 -14.72 -16.21
CA LYS A 33 -1.20 -13.36 -16.19
C LYS A 33 -2.37 -13.19 -15.22
N ILE A 34 -2.19 -13.69 -14.00
CA ILE A 34 -3.20 -13.69 -12.93
C ILE A 34 -2.66 -13.01 -11.68
N ILE A 35 -3.47 -12.13 -11.10
CA ILE A 35 -3.29 -11.65 -9.73
C ILE A 35 -4.23 -12.43 -8.82
N SER A 36 -3.70 -12.95 -7.71
CA SER A 36 -4.52 -13.52 -6.64
C SER A 36 -4.59 -12.56 -5.47
N THR A 37 -5.80 -12.30 -4.98
CA THR A 37 -6.06 -11.54 -3.76
C THR A 37 -6.64 -12.46 -2.69
N GLY A 38 -6.93 -11.91 -1.50
CA GLY A 38 -7.68 -12.65 -0.48
C GLY A 38 -9.14 -12.97 -0.84
N LYS A 39 -9.70 -12.36 -1.90
CA LYS A 39 -11.13 -12.49 -2.27
C LYS A 39 -11.36 -12.96 -3.70
N SER A 40 -10.40 -12.76 -4.61
CA SER A 40 -10.62 -12.96 -6.03
C SER A 40 -9.33 -13.34 -6.78
N LYS A 41 -9.50 -13.79 -8.03
CA LYS A 41 -8.45 -13.93 -9.02
C LYS A 41 -8.76 -13.04 -10.20
N ILE A 42 -7.79 -12.25 -10.65
CA ILE A 42 -7.97 -11.21 -11.65
C ILE A 42 -7.00 -11.48 -12.80
N ASN A 43 -7.52 -11.66 -14.01
CA ASN A 43 -6.70 -11.77 -15.21
C ASN A 43 -6.28 -10.37 -15.68
N PHE A 44 -5.11 -10.26 -16.31
CA PHE A 44 -4.67 -9.00 -16.92
C PHE A 44 -4.02 -9.22 -18.30
N ASP A 45 -4.21 -8.26 -19.20
CA ASP A 45 -3.42 -8.18 -20.42
C ASP A 45 -2.10 -7.44 -20.17
N TYR A 46 -2.16 -6.39 -19.36
CA TYR A 46 -1.05 -5.55 -18.93
C TYR A 46 -1.15 -5.27 -17.43
N LEU A 47 0.01 -5.27 -16.76
CA LEU A 47 0.11 -5.03 -15.33
C LEU A 47 1.06 -3.86 -15.03
N VAL A 48 0.56 -2.87 -14.30
CA VAL A 48 1.37 -1.78 -13.72
C VAL A 48 1.43 -1.99 -12.22
N ILE A 49 2.65 -2.12 -11.68
CA ILE A 49 2.87 -2.38 -10.25
C ILE A 49 3.31 -1.08 -9.57
N ALA A 50 2.52 -0.65 -8.60
CA ALA A 50 2.78 0.56 -7.80
C ALA A 50 2.55 0.30 -6.30
N LEU A 51 2.95 -0.87 -5.81
CA LEU A 51 2.75 -1.30 -4.41
C LEU A 51 3.64 -0.56 -3.40
N GLY A 52 4.65 0.18 -3.89
CA GLY A 52 5.68 0.78 -3.03
C GLY A 52 6.56 -0.30 -2.40
N ALA A 53 7.06 -0.01 -1.21
CA ALA A 53 7.84 -0.95 -0.39
C ALA A 53 7.27 -1.00 1.02
N GLU A 54 7.38 -2.15 1.65
CA GLU A 54 7.04 -2.30 3.07
C GLU A 54 8.18 -1.77 3.94
N LEU A 55 7.81 -1.13 5.05
CA LEU A 55 8.78 -0.75 6.07
C LEU A 55 9.16 -1.99 6.87
N ASP A 56 10.39 -2.47 6.68
CA ASP A 56 10.94 -3.54 7.52
C ASP A 56 11.20 -3.01 8.94
N LYS A 57 10.45 -3.54 9.90
CA LYS A 57 10.57 -3.20 11.32
C LYS A 57 11.42 -4.20 12.10
N THR A 58 11.81 -5.32 11.50
CA THR A 58 12.53 -6.41 12.15
C THR A 58 13.87 -5.94 12.71
N HIS A 59 14.52 -4.99 12.05
CA HIS A 59 15.78 -4.39 12.50
C HIS A 59 15.59 -3.13 13.39
N LEU A 60 14.36 -2.63 13.51
CA LEU A 60 14.00 -1.50 14.37
C LEU A 60 13.48 -1.95 15.76
N ASP A 61 13.25 -3.26 15.95
CA ASP A 61 12.61 -3.87 17.12
C ASP A 61 13.48 -3.97 18.39
N LYS A 62 14.55 -3.19 18.46
CA LYS A 62 15.20 -2.96 19.75
C LYS A 62 15.26 -1.46 19.94
N GLN A 63 14.59 -1.03 21.01
CA GLN A 63 14.92 0.04 21.94
C GLN A 63 16.39 0.53 21.94
N GLN A 64 16.96 0.84 20.78
CA GLN A 64 18.11 1.71 20.64
C GLN A 64 17.54 3.10 20.88
N TYR A 65 17.48 3.44 22.17
CA TYR A 65 17.16 4.78 22.64
C TYR A 65 17.84 5.81 21.72
N GLY A 66 17.05 6.64 21.05
CA GLY A 66 17.54 7.74 20.21
C GLY A 66 17.24 7.66 18.70
N VAL A 67 16.70 6.55 18.17
CA VAL A 67 16.33 6.49 16.74
C VAL A 67 14.91 7.03 16.52
N HIS A 68 14.81 8.18 15.84
CA HIS A 68 13.54 8.75 15.40
C HIS A 68 13.19 8.26 13.99
N ASN A 69 12.00 7.70 13.80
CA ASN A 69 11.54 7.15 12.52
C ASN A 69 10.57 8.14 11.82
N PHE A 70 11.02 8.82 10.77
CA PHE A 70 10.19 9.78 10.01
C PHE A 70 9.25 9.14 8.97
N PHE A 71 9.33 7.82 8.74
CA PHE A 71 8.57 7.13 7.70
C PHE A 71 7.19 6.63 8.15
N THR A 72 6.82 6.87 9.40
CA THR A 72 5.46 6.67 9.90
C THR A 72 4.79 8.02 10.19
N PHE A 73 3.46 8.07 10.13
CA PHE A 73 2.72 9.29 10.46
C PHE A 73 3.01 9.76 11.89
N ASP A 74 2.92 8.83 12.86
CA ASP A 74 3.16 9.13 14.28
C ASP A 74 4.61 9.56 14.55
N GLY A 75 5.55 9.00 13.80
CA GLY A 75 6.95 9.39 13.88
C GLY A 75 7.17 10.81 13.37
N ALA A 76 6.74 11.11 12.15
CA ALA A 76 6.89 12.43 11.54
C ALA A 76 6.07 13.55 12.21
N ALA A 77 5.06 13.21 13.00
CA ALA A 77 4.23 14.18 13.72
C ALA A 77 4.82 14.62 15.07
N LYS A 78 5.88 13.96 15.56
CA LYS A 78 6.58 14.29 16.80
C LYS A 78 7.79 15.17 16.54
#